data_AF-A0A8A2U8T0-F1
#
_entry.id   AF-A0A8A2U8T0-F1
#
_cell.length_a   1.000
_cell.length_b   1.000
_cell.length_c   1.000
_cell.angle_alpha   90.00
_cell.angle_beta   90.00
_cell.angle_gamma   90.00
#
_symmetry.space_group_name_H-M   'P 1'
#
loop_
_entity.id
_entity.type
_entity.pdbx_description
1 polymer ?
#
loop_
_entity_poly.entity_id
_entity_poly.type
_entity_poly.pdbx_seq_one_letter_code
_entity_poly.pdbx_strand_id
1 'polypeptide(L)'
;MAERDGPWLGLRRDAKPLVIAGLALGVGLGGFFDGIVFHQILQLHHMLSSHPAASVATDLELNVVADGLFHLATYLFTIIGVVLLSRAWRFHPVPNSGRTLLGAVIMGWGVFNLVEGLVNHQLLRIHHVWPAGPGPIVLWDVLFLLWGVLFLGGGYLVIRTDSAVTPTASDEAVTTD
;
A
#
# COMPACT_ATOMS: atom_id res chain seq x y z
N MET A 1 29.14 17.77 -12.58
CA MET A 1 27.78 17.41 -13.01
C MET A 1 26.90 17.59 -11.79
N ALA A 2 26.40 18.81 -11.58
CA ALA A 2 25.63 19.17 -10.38
C ALA A 2 24.31 18.41 -10.42
N GLU A 3 24.15 17.45 -9.52
CA GLU A 3 22.90 16.73 -9.35
C GLU A 3 21.87 17.74 -8.84
N ARG A 4 20.72 17.85 -9.52
CA ARG A 4 19.70 18.84 -9.17
C ARG A 4 19.16 18.54 -7.77
N ASP A 5 19.58 19.27 -6.75
CA ASP A 5 19.24 19.04 -5.33
C ASP A 5 17.83 19.51 -4.93
N GLY A 6 16.86 19.42 -5.84
CA GLY A 6 15.48 19.80 -5.55
C GLY A 6 14.74 18.80 -4.65
N PRO A 7 13.70 19.24 -3.92
CA PRO A 7 12.90 18.38 -3.04
C PRO A 7 12.25 17.21 -3.82
N TRP A 8 12.12 16.07 -3.16
CA TRP A 8 11.45 14.89 -3.71
C TRP A 8 10.02 14.82 -3.17
N LEU A 9 9.02 15.03 -4.04
CA LEU A 9 7.60 15.11 -3.65
C LEU A 9 7.28 16.18 -2.58
N GLY A 10 8.05 17.28 -2.56
CA GLY A 10 7.95 18.31 -1.53
C GLY A 10 8.53 17.90 -0.18
N LEU A 11 9.37 16.86 -0.15
CA LEU A 11 10.10 16.38 1.02
C LEU A 11 11.61 16.50 0.79
N ARG A 12 12.38 16.52 1.89
CA ARG A 12 13.84 16.39 1.86
C ARG A 12 14.23 15.08 1.14
N ARG A 13 15.24 15.14 0.27
CA ARG A 13 15.64 13.97 -0.57
C ARG A 13 16.13 12.78 0.23
N ASP A 14 16.78 13.02 1.37
CA ASP A 14 17.28 11.99 2.28
C ASP A 14 16.15 11.19 2.93
N ALA A 15 14.91 11.68 2.94
CA ALA A 15 13.74 10.91 3.41
C ALA A 15 13.30 9.83 2.41
N LYS A 16 13.67 9.92 1.13
CA LYS A 16 13.22 9.02 0.07
C LYS A 16 13.42 7.53 0.39
N PRO A 17 14.59 7.05 0.86
CA PRO A 17 14.77 5.62 1.15
C PRO A 17 13.84 5.12 2.27
N LEU A 18 13.59 5.96 3.29
CA LEU A 18 12.67 5.64 4.38
C LEU A 18 11.22 5.55 3.88
N VAL A 19 10.80 6.49 3.03
CA VAL A 19 9.46 6.49 2.44
C VAL A 19 9.25 5.27 1.54
N ILE A 20 10.22 4.91 0.69
CA ILE A 20 10.13 3.72 -0.17
C ILE A 20 10.04 2.44 0.67
N ALA A 21 10.83 2.33 1.74
CA ALA A 21 10.75 1.19 2.65
C ALA A 21 9.37 1.09 3.31
N GLY A 22 8.84 2.20 3.81
CA GLY A 22 7.49 2.27 4.38
C GLY A 22 6.40 1.92 3.38
N LEU A 23 6.48 2.40 2.13
CA LEU A 23 5.53 2.06 1.07
C LEU A 23 5.49 0.54 0.80
N ALA A 24 6.65 -0.11 0.66
CA ALA A 24 6.72 -1.55 0.43
C ALA A 24 6.17 -2.35 1.63
N LEU A 25 6.50 -1.92 2.86
CA LEU A 25 5.91 -2.49 4.08
C LEU A 25 4.39 -2.33 4.09
N GLY A 26 3.89 -1.14 3.75
CA GLY A 26 2.47 -0.83 3.71
C GLY A 26 1.69 -1.70 2.73
N VAL A 27 2.24 -1.94 1.54
CA VAL A 27 1.62 -2.85 0.56
C VAL A 27 1.50 -4.25 1.13
N GLY A 28 2.58 -4.77 1.74
CA GLY A 28 2.59 -6.10 2.34
C GLY A 28 1.63 -6.23 3.54
N LEU A 29 1.64 -5.25 4.45
CA LEU A 29 0.78 -5.25 5.64
C LEU A 29 -0.70 -5.06 5.29
N GLY A 30 -1.00 -4.19 4.33
CA GLY A 30 -2.37 -4.01 3.84
C GLY A 30 -2.94 -5.28 3.24
N GLY A 31 -2.17 -5.95 2.38
CA GLY A 31 -2.60 -7.24 1.81
C GLY A 31 -2.66 -8.37 2.84
N PHE A 32 -1.80 -8.38 3.85
CA PHE A 32 -1.97 -9.32 4.97
C PHE A 32 -3.26 -9.09 5.73
N PHE A 33 -3.59 -7.83 6.03
CA PHE A 33 -4.83 -7.51 6.71
C PHE A 33 -6.03 -7.97 5.88
N ASP A 34 -6.02 -7.70 4.58
CA ASP A 34 -7.06 -8.12 3.64
C ASP A 34 -7.25 -9.65 3.63
N GLY A 35 -6.17 -10.40 3.38
CA GLY A 35 -6.25 -11.86 3.33
C GLY A 35 -6.55 -12.53 4.67
N ILE A 36 -6.02 -12.02 5.79
CA ILE A 36 -6.29 -12.63 7.10
C ILE A 36 -7.69 -12.25 7.58
N VAL A 37 -8.01 -10.96 7.59
CA VAL A 37 -9.25 -10.47 8.19
C VAL A 37 -10.42 -10.71 7.28
N PHE A 38 -10.35 -10.33 6.00
CA PHE A 38 -11.50 -10.44 5.11
C PHE A 38 -11.63 -11.82 4.47
N HIS A 39 -10.53 -12.48 4.07
CA HIS A 39 -10.66 -13.81 3.46
C HIS A 39 -10.80 -14.94 4.48
N GLN A 40 -10.04 -14.92 5.57
CA GLN A 40 -9.97 -16.09 6.46
C GLN A 40 -10.87 -15.96 7.69
N ILE A 41 -10.83 -14.83 8.38
CA ILE A 41 -11.61 -14.63 9.62
C ILE A 41 -13.07 -14.31 9.30
N LEU A 42 -13.32 -13.29 8.48
CA LEU A 42 -14.67 -12.85 8.15
C LEU A 42 -15.26 -13.57 6.93
N GLN A 43 -14.41 -14.16 6.09
CA GLN A 43 -14.80 -14.91 4.90
C GLN A 43 -15.76 -14.12 4.00
N LEU A 44 -15.56 -12.81 3.89
CA LEU A 44 -16.42 -11.94 3.08
C LEU A 44 -16.23 -12.21 1.59
N HIS A 45 -15.00 -12.54 1.20
CA HIS A 45 -14.57 -12.82 -0.17
C HIS A 45 -13.28 -13.65 -0.15
N HIS A 46 -13.01 -14.33 -1.27
CA HIS A 46 -11.74 -14.99 -1.58
C HIS A 46 -11.28 -14.56 -2.98
N MET A 47 -10.00 -14.73 -3.32
CA MET A 47 -9.41 -14.26 -4.58
C MET A 47 -10.19 -14.62 -5.85
N LEU A 48 -10.86 -15.78 -5.88
CA LEU A 48 -11.63 -16.27 -7.04
C LEU A 48 -13.14 -16.38 -6.76
N SER A 49 -13.61 -15.87 -5.63
CA SER A 49 -15.00 -15.98 -5.19
C SER A 49 -16.00 -15.27 -6.10
N SER A 50 -15.54 -14.38 -6.99
CA SER A 50 -16.38 -13.68 -7.97
C SER A 50 -16.13 -14.13 -9.41
N HIS A 51 -15.48 -15.28 -9.59
CA HIS A 51 -15.17 -15.78 -10.93
C HIS A 51 -16.46 -16.00 -11.77
N PRO A 52 -16.46 -15.65 -13.08
CA PRO A 52 -17.67 -15.76 -13.92
C PRO A 52 -18.26 -17.17 -14.00
N ALA A 53 -17.42 -18.19 -13.93
CA ALA A 53 -17.85 -19.58 -13.85
C ALA A 53 -18.19 -19.95 -12.40
N ALA A 54 -19.48 -20.21 -12.14
CA ALA A 54 -19.99 -20.53 -10.80
C ALA A 54 -19.26 -21.71 -10.14
N SER A 55 -18.85 -22.73 -10.92
CA SER A 55 -18.10 -23.88 -10.40
C SER A 55 -16.75 -23.48 -9.80
N VAL A 56 -16.07 -22.50 -10.39
CA VAL A 56 -14.80 -21.95 -9.88
C VAL A 56 -15.06 -21.08 -8.65
N ALA A 57 -16.09 -20.23 -8.69
CA ALA A 57 -16.43 -19.35 -7.58
C ALA A 57 -16.74 -20.11 -6.28
N THR A 58 -17.31 -21.32 -6.38
CA THR A 58 -17.67 -22.16 -5.23
C THR A 58 -16.59 -23.19 -4.85
N ASP A 59 -15.48 -23.27 -5.58
CA ASP A 59 -14.40 -24.23 -5.29
C ASP A 59 -13.51 -23.71 -4.17
N LEU A 60 -13.68 -24.30 -2.98
CA LEU A 60 -12.94 -23.86 -1.78
C LEU A 60 -11.46 -24.23 -1.86
N GLU A 61 -11.09 -25.39 -2.40
CA GLU A 61 -9.68 -25.79 -2.48
C GLU A 61 -8.91 -24.83 -3.40
N LEU A 62 -9.53 -24.47 -4.52
CA LEU A 62 -8.95 -23.51 -5.45
C LEU A 62 -8.84 -22.10 -4.85
N ASN A 63 -9.86 -21.64 -4.10
CA ASN A 63 -9.80 -20.35 -3.39
C ASN A 63 -8.72 -20.35 -2.31
N VAL A 64 -8.55 -21.43 -1.55
CA VAL A 64 -7.47 -21.58 -0.56
C VAL A 64 -6.09 -21.49 -1.22
N VAL A 65 -5.90 -22.11 -2.39
CA VAL A 65 -4.65 -21.99 -3.16
C VAL A 65 -4.44 -20.55 -3.63
N ALA A 66 -5.47 -19.91 -4.19
CA ALA A 66 -5.37 -18.54 -4.66
C ALA A 66 -5.07 -17.53 -3.54
N ASP A 67 -5.72 -17.67 -2.39
CA ASP A 67 -5.45 -16.89 -1.18
C ASP A 67 -4.03 -17.13 -0.64
N GLY A 68 -3.54 -18.38 -0.72
CA GLY A 68 -2.16 -18.71 -0.36
C GLY A 68 -1.12 -18.03 -1.26
N LEU A 69 -1.37 -17.99 -2.57
CA LEU A 69 -0.52 -17.26 -3.52
C LEU A 69 -0.57 -15.74 -3.29
N PHE A 70 -1.75 -15.21 -2.99
CA PHE A 70 -1.92 -13.82 -2.57
C PHE A 70 -1.09 -13.51 -1.31
N HIS A 71 -1.21 -14.34 -0.27
CA HIS A 71 -0.40 -14.19 0.95
C HIS A 71 1.10 -14.32 0.71
N LEU A 72 1.53 -15.18 -0.21
CA LEU A 72 2.93 -15.27 -0.56
C LEU A 72 3.42 -13.95 -1.18
N ALA A 73 2.63 -13.31 -2.04
CA ALA A 73 2.97 -12.01 -2.61
C ALA A 73 3.07 -10.93 -1.51
N THR A 74 2.10 -10.85 -0.58
CA THR A 74 2.11 -9.86 0.51
C THR A 74 3.25 -10.12 1.50
N TYR A 75 3.59 -11.39 1.74
CA TYR A 75 4.76 -11.79 2.52
C TYR A 75 6.06 -11.30 1.89
N LEU A 76 6.23 -11.47 0.57
CA LEU A 76 7.40 -10.99 -0.15
C LEU A 76 7.51 -9.46 -0.10
N PHE A 77 6.41 -8.71 -0.29
CA PHE A 77 6.40 -7.26 -0.12
C PHE A 77 6.82 -6.83 1.29
N THR A 78 6.36 -7.56 2.31
CA THR A 78 6.76 -7.32 3.70
C THR A 78 8.26 -7.54 3.90
N ILE A 79 8.82 -8.65 3.39
CA ILE A 79 10.27 -8.90 3.44
C ILE A 79 11.04 -7.78 2.73
N ILE A 80 10.62 -7.41 1.51
CA ILE A 80 11.23 -6.32 0.75
C ILE A 80 11.22 -5.03 1.57
N GLY A 81 10.09 -4.68 2.17
CA GLY A 81 9.96 -3.52 3.03
C GLY A 81 10.92 -3.55 4.22
N VAL A 82 11.05 -4.68 4.92
CA VAL A 82 12.01 -4.85 6.04
C VAL A 82 13.46 -4.70 5.55
N VAL A 83 13.81 -5.32 4.43
CA VAL A 83 15.15 -5.22 3.84
C VAL A 83 15.46 -3.78 3.43
N LEU A 84 14.52 -3.09 2.79
CA LEU A 84 14.67 -1.70 2.40
C LEU A 84 14.80 -0.78 3.61
N LEU A 85 14.02 -1.02 4.68
CA LEU A 85 14.12 -0.26 5.93
C LEU A 85 15.49 -0.45 6.59
N SER A 86 15.96 -1.70 6.65
CA SER A 86 17.30 -2.03 7.16
C SER A 86 18.40 -1.35 6.35
N ARG A 87 18.28 -1.33 5.02
CA ARG A 87 19.23 -0.63 4.14
C ARG A 87 19.17 0.88 4.30
N ALA A 88 17.97 1.45 4.46
CA ALA A 88 17.78 2.88 4.67
C ALA A 88 18.55 3.36 5.91
N TRP A 89 18.44 2.65 7.04
CA TRP A 89 19.17 3.03 8.26
C TRP A 89 20.67 2.70 8.23
N ARG A 90 21.10 1.68 7.49
CA ARG A 90 22.52 1.28 7.44
C ARG A 90 23.37 2.11 6.48
N PHE A 91 22.79 2.54 5.36
CA PHE A 91 23.57 3.06 4.23
C PHE A 91 23.20 4.48 3.81
N HIS A 92 22.18 5.07 4.42
CA HIS A 92 21.72 6.41 4.07
C HIS A 92 21.54 7.25 5.34
N PRO A 93 21.79 8.57 5.27
CA PRO A 93 21.55 9.48 6.40
C PRO A 93 20.05 9.82 6.49
N VAL A 94 19.17 8.80 6.58
CA VAL A 94 17.73 9.04 6.61
C VAL A 94 17.30 9.69 7.93
N PRO A 95 16.24 10.52 7.92
CA PRO A 95 15.67 11.09 9.15
C PRO A 95 15.18 10.00 10.11
N ASN A 96 15.49 10.13 11.40
CA ASN A 96 14.96 9.23 12.43
C ASN A 96 13.53 9.64 12.81
N SER A 97 12.56 9.34 11.94
CA SER A 97 11.15 9.68 12.16
C SER A 97 10.23 8.48 12.01
N GLY A 98 9.66 8.03 13.13
CA GLY A 98 8.57 7.06 13.16
C GLY A 98 7.28 7.59 12.51
N ARG A 99 7.06 8.91 12.55
CA ARG A 99 5.90 9.55 11.91
C ARG A 99 5.97 9.44 10.38
N THR A 100 7.14 9.72 9.81
CA THR A 100 7.37 9.55 8.36
C THR A 100 7.22 8.09 7.95
N LEU A 101 7.79 7.16 8.73
CA LEU A 101 7.63 5.72 8.45
C LEU A 101 6.16 5.29 8.51
N LEU A 102 5.42 5.69 9.55
CA LEU A 102 4.00 5.38 9.69
C LEU A 102 3.18 5.94 8.53
N GLY A 103 3.40 7.21 8.16
CA GLY A 103 2.75 7.82 7.02
C GLY A 103 3.03 7.07 5.71
N ALA A 104 4.28 6.63 5.50
CA ALA A 104 4.66 5.85 4.33
C ALA A 104 4.02 4.44 4.31
N VAL A 105 3.88 3.79 5.47
CA VAL A 105 3.16 2.51 5.61
C VAL A 105 1.67 2.70 5.29
N ILE A 106 1.03 3.75 5.80
CA ILE A 106 -0.37 4.07 5.47
C ILE A 106 -0.52 4.33 3.96
N MET A 107 0.41 5.09 3.35
CA MET A 107 0.41 5.28 1.90
C MET A 107 0.53 3.96 1.15
N GLY A 108 1.43 3.07 1.58
CA GLY A 108 1.65 1.77 0.95
C GLY A 108 0.41 0.88 1.02
N TRP A 109 -0.31 0.90 2.14
CA TRP A 109 -1.61 0.25 2.25
C TRP A 109 -2.61 0.84 1.25
N GLY A 110 -2.68 2.16 1.14
CA GLY A 110 -3.50 2.82 0.13
C GLY A 110 -3.17 2.37 -1.29
N VAL A 111 -1.88 2.24 -1.63
CA VAL A 111 -1.44 1.70 -2.92
C VAL A 111 -1.92 0.26 -3.11
N PHE A 112 -1.82 -0.59 -2.10
CA PHE A 112 -2.36 -1.96 -2.15
C PHE A 112 -3.85 -1.94 -2.51
N ASN A 113 -4.69 -1.21 -1.77
CA ASN A 113 -6.13 -1.14 -2.04
C ASN A 113 -6.44 -0.67 -3.46
N LEU A 114 -5.70 0.33 -3.96
CA LEU A 114 -5.94 0.86 -5.30
C LEU A 114 -5.53 -0.14 -6.38
N VAL A 115 -4.36 -0.78 -6.24
CA VAL A 115 -3.89 -1.76 -7.23
C VAL A 115 -4.79 -2.99 -7.22
N GLU A 116 -5.06 -3.55 -6.05
CA GLU A 116 -5.91 -4.72 -5.87
C GLU A 116 -7.32 -4.43 -6.41
N GLY A 117 -7.95 -3.33 -5.97
CA GLY A 117 -9.30 -2.99 -6.39
C GLY A 117 -9.42 -2.67 -7.89
N LEU A 118 -8.44 -1.99 -8.49
CA LEU A 118 -8.48 -1.70 -9.92
C LEU A 118 -8.24 -2.96 -10.76
N VAL A 119 -7.26 -3.78 -10.39
CA VAL A 119 -6.88 -4.95 -11.17
C VAL A 119 -7.89 -6.08 -10.97
N ASN A 120 -8.16 -6.50 -9.74
CA ASN A 120 -8.95 -7.69 -9.49
C ASN A 120 -10.45 -7.43 -9.50
N HIS A 121 -10.90 -6.25 -9.02
CA HIS A 121 -12.34 -5.97 -8.94
C HIS A 121 -12.89 -5.36 -10.23
N GLN A 122 -12.16 -4.44 -10.86
CA GLN A 122 -12.67 -3.73 -12.04
C GLN A 122 -12.24 -4.36 -13.36
N LEU A 123 -10.94 -4.64 -13.51
CA LEU A 123 -10.37 -5.16 -14.76
C LEU A 123 -10.64 -6.65 -14.93
N LEU A 124 -10.26 -7.47 -13.94
CA LEU A 124 -10.41 -8.93 -14.00
C LEU A 124 -11.79 -9.39 -13.52
N ARG A 125 -12.40 -8.66 -12.56
CA ARG A 125 -13.72 -8.96 -11.97
C ARG A 125 -13.80 -10.37 -11.37
N ILE A 126 -12.69 -10.85 -10.83
CA ILE A 126 -12.58 -12.17 -10.20
C ILE A 126 -12.72 -12.11 -8.68
N HIS A 127 -12.60 -10.91 -8.13
CA HIS A 127 -12.55 -10.64 -6.71
C HIS A 127 -13.42 -9.40 -6.45
N HIS A 128 -14.45 -9.49 -5.62
CA HIS A 128 -15.26 -8.33 -5.23
C HIS A 128 -15.33 -8.28 -3.72
N VAL A 129 -15.40 -7.08 -3.15
CA VAL A 129 -15.18 -6.86 -1.70
C VAL A 129 -16.26 -7.49 -0.81
N TRP A 130 -17.53 -7.48 -1.24
CA TRP A 130 -18.58 -8.16 -0.49
C TRP A 130 -19.72 -8.60 -1.41
N PRO A 131 -19.53 -9.69 -2.16
CA PRO A 131 -20.51 -10.14 -3.16
C PRO A 131 -21.88 -10.46 -2.55
N ALA A 132 -21.89 -10.99 -1.32
CA ALA A 132 -23.09 -11.33 -0.56
C ALA A 132 -23.59 -10.17 0.34
N GLY A 133 -22.95 -9.00 0.28
CA GLY A 133 -23.31 -7.84 1.09
C GLY A 133 -24.61 -7.17 0.62
N PRO A 134 -25.21 -6.30 1.44
CA PRO A 134 -26.40 -5.56 1.03
C PRO A 134 -26.05 -4.53 -0.06
N GLY A 135 -27.01 -4.27 -0.95
CA GLY A 135 -26.85 -3.31 -2.04
C GLY A 135 -26.08 -3.86 -3.25
N PRO A 136 -25.71 -3.00 -4.21
CA PRO A 136 -25.02 -3.43 -5.42
C PRO A 136 -23.52 -3.66 -5.14
N ILE A 137 -22.94 -4.70 -5.74
CA ILE A 137 -21.51 -5.07 -5.57
C ILE A 137 -20.56 -3.88 -5.79
N VAL A 138 -20.83 -3.08 -6.82
CA VAL A 138 -20.02 -1.90 -7.17
C VAL A 138 -19.88 -0.89 -6.03
N LEU A 139 -20.86 -0.82 -5.11
CA LEU A 139 -20.77 0.04 -3.92
C LEU A 139 -19.55 -0.34 -3.08
N TRP A 140 -19.38 -1.63 -2.80
CA TRP A 140 -18.32 -2.12 -1.93
C TRP A 140 -16.94 -1.96 -2.58
N ASP A 141 -16.83 -2.23 -3.89
CA ASP A 141 -15.58 -2.00 -4.62
C ASP A 141 -15.19 -0.52 -4.67
N VAL A 142 -16.16 0.38 -4.87
CA VAL A 142 -15.92 1.83 -4.85
C VAL A 142 -15.50 2.29 -3.45
N LEU A 143 -16.15 1.81 -2.39
CA LEU A 143 -15.75 2.14 -1.01
C LEU A 143 -14.32 1.68 -0.70
N PHE A 144 -13.91 0.52 -1.20
CA PHE A 144 -12.55 0.01 -1.06
C PHE A 144 -11.52 0.88 -1.79
N LEU A 145 -11.81 1.29 -3.03
CA LEU A 145 -10.97 2.24 -3.77
C LEU A 145 -10.90 3.62 -3.07
N LEU A 146 -12.03 4.13 -2.58
CA LEU A 146 -12.09 5.38 -1.82
C LEU A 146 -11.22 5.29 -0.56
N TRP A 147 -11.26 4.17 0.15
CA TRP A 147 -10.35 3.92 1.27
C TRP A 147 -8.89 3.93 0.84
N GLY A 148 -8.57 3.36 -0.32
CA GLY A 148 -7.24 3.43 -0.91
C GLY A 148 -6.76 4.87 -1.15
N VAL A 149 -7.61 5.73 -1.73
CA VAL A 149 -7.31 7.16 -1.93
C VAL A 149 -7.12 7.87 -0.59
N LEU A 150 -7.98 7.61 0.40
CA LEU A 150 -7.88 8.23 1.73
C LEU A 150 -6.59 7.83 2.44
N PHE A 151 -6.16 6.57 2.36
CA PHE A 151 -4.90 6.11 2.95
C PHE A 151 -3.69 6.69 2.20
N LEU A 152 -3.73 6.73 0.87
CA LEU A 152 -2.67 7.35 0.08
C LEU A 152 -2.50 8.85 0.40
N GLY A 153 -3.60 9.60 0.42
CA GLY A 153 -3.58 11.03 0.74
C GLY A 153 -3.28 11.32 2.20
N GLY A 154 -3.91 10.57 3.12
CA GLY A 154 -3.74 10.71 4.56
C GLY A 154 -2.32 10.38 5.01
N GLY A 155 -1.75 9.28 4.50
CA GLY A 155 -0.36 8.93 4.75
C GLY A 155 0.60 10.00 4.22
N TYR A 156 0.36 10.54 3.02
CA TYR A 156 1.17 11.64 2.49
C TYR A 156 1.09 12.91 3.36
N LEU A 157 -0.11 13.26 3.84
CA LEU A 157 -0.32 14.40 4.73
C LEU A 157 0.41 14.22 6.08
N VAL A 158 0.42 13.00 6.63
CA VAL A 158 1.16 12.66 7.86
C VAL A 158 2.66 12.91 7.67
N ILE A 159 3.22 12.57 6.50
CA ILE A 159 4.63 12.80 6.18
C ILE A 159 4.90 14.30 5.94
N ARG A 160 4.04 14.99 5.18
CA ARG A 160 4.22 16.42 4.86
C ARG A 160 4.09 17.36 6.06
N THR A 161 3.48 16.90 7.14
CA THR A 161 3.35 17.65 8.39
C THR A 161 4.44 17.29 9.40
N ASP A 162 5.42 16.48 9.00
CA ASP A 162 6.59 16.14 9.81
C ASP A 162 7.75 17.10 9.49
N SER A 163 8.10 17.92 10.48
CA SER A 163 9.21 18.87 10.38
C SER A 163 10.57 18.19 10.14
N ALA A 164 10.71 16.90 10.46
CA ALA A 164 11.94 16.16 10.22
C ALA A 164 12.23 15.96 8.72
N VAL A 165 11.23 16.05 7.85
CA VAL A 165 11.35 15.75 6.41
C VAL A 165 10.83 16.86 5.50
N THR A 166 10.35 17.95 6.09
CA THR A 166 9.91 19.14 5.35
C THR A 166 11.13 20.01 5.02
N PRO A 167 11.34 20.41 3.75
CA PRO A 167 12.42 21.33 3.38
C PRO A 167 12.32 22.66 4.14
N THR A 168 13.45 23.23 4.52
CA THR A 168 13.54 24.54 5.17
C THR A 168 13.82 25.65 4.15
N ALA A 169 13.58 26.92 4.50
CA ALA A 169 13.89 28.05 3.63
C ALA A 169 15.38 28.12 3.23
N SER A 170 16.28 27.62 4.10
CA SER A 170 17.70 27.44 3.79
C SER A 170 17.98 26.33 2.78
N ASP A 171 17.20 25.25 2.78
CA ASP A 171 17.32 24.18 1.77
C ASP A 171 16.87 24.68 0.40
N GLU A 172 15.85 25.54 0.34
CA GLU A 172 15.35 26.10 -0.92
C GLU A 172 16.31 27.13 -1.53
N ALA A 173 16.93 27.98 -0.70
CA ALA A 173 17.89 29.00 -1.17
C ALA A 173 19.15 28.41 -1.81
N VAL A 174 19.63 27.25 -1.33
CA VAL A 174 20.77 26.53 -1.91
C VAL A 174 20.44 25.93 -3.28
N THR A 175 19.16 25.70 -3.59
CA THR A 175 18.74 25.10 -4.87
C THR A 175 18.51 26.11 -6.00
N THR A 176 18.46 27.41 -5.69
CA THR A 176 18.17 28.49 -6.65
C THR A 176 19.39 29.19 -7.24
N ASP A 177 20.60 28.90 -6.72
CA ASP A 177 21.90 29.40 -7.22
C ASP A 177 22.61 28.37 -8.12
#